data_AF-A0A8H3VJ25-F1
#
_entry.id   AF-A0A8H3VJ25-F1
#
_cell.length_a   1.000
_cell.length_b   1.000
_cell.length_c   1.000
_cell.angle_alpha   90.00
_cell.angle_beta   90.00
_cell.angle_gamma   90.00
#
_symmetry.space_group_name_H-M   'P 1'
#
loop_
_entity.id
_entity.type
_entity.pdbx_description
1 polymer ?
#
loop_
_entity_poly.entity_id
_entity_poly.type
_entity_poly.pdbx_seq_one_letter_code
_entity_poly.pdbx_strand_id
1 'polypeptide(L)'
;MGQTASLPDSSTTKDIIPNGPGIRSKSTKLKFVLDPLHANFTINIGTPGTQPLQSFRVIAECLAEKSEIWQQAILQAREYGVDYCWTNDDPEAFEIILNVIHSCPEKNVTEPS
;
A
#
# COMPACT_ATOMS: atom_id res chain seq x y z
N MET A 1 39.35 52.66 -3.22
CA MET A 1 37.97 52.14 -3.21
C MET A 1 38.02 50.71 -2.73
N GLY A 2 37.38 50.42 -1.61
CA GLY A 2 37.39 49.10 -0.97
C GLY A 2 36.70 49.24 0.38
N GLN A 3 35.37 49.33 0.35
CA GLN A 3 34.55 49.44 1.55
C GLN A 3 34.58 48.09 2.28
N THR A 4 34.96 48.13 3.55
CA THR A 4 34.78 47.06 4.52
C THR A 4 33.29 46.91 4.81
N ALA A 5 32.68 45.79 4.41
CA ALA A 5 31.32 45.47 4.78
C ALA A 5 31.32 44.89 6.21
N SER A 6 30.82 45.69 7.15
CA SER A 6 30.50 45.29 8.51
C SER A 6 29.29 44.36 8.53
N LEU A 7 29.40 43.26 9.26
CA LEU A 7 28.26 42.45 9.72
C LEU A 7 27.42 43.28 10.70
N PRO A 8 26.09 43.33 10.59
CA PRO A 8 25.25 43.71 11.71
C PRO A 8 24.86 42.48 12.54
N ASP A 9 25.05 42.65 13.83
CA ASP A 9 24.71 41.76 14.94
C ASP A 9 23.20 41.44 15.05
N SER A 10 23.00 40.29 15.70
CA SER A 10 21.76 39.74 16.25
C SER A 10 20.65 40.73 16.58
N SER A 11 19.46 40.46 16.05
CA SER A 11 18.21 40.93 16.65
C SER A 11 17.23 39.76 16.82
N THR A 12 17.01 39.45 18.10
CA THR A 12 15.97 38.66 18.75
C THR A 12 14.71 38.36 17.92
N THR A 13 14.36 37.08 17.81
CA THR A 13 12.98 36.64 18.08
C THR A 13 13.01 35.22 18.64
N LYS A 14 12.75 35.11 19.95
CA LYS A 14 12.25 33.88 20.56
C LYS A 14 10.77 33.81 20.20
N ASP A 15 10.40 32.93 19.28
CA ASP A 15 9.02 32.45 19.23
C ASP A 15 9.01 30.93 19.43
N ILE A 16 8.53 30.63 20.63
CA ILE A 16 8.15 29.35 21.18
C ILE A 16 7.17 28.72 20.19
N ILE A 17 7.52 27.61 19.55
CA ILE A 17 6.50 26.77 18.91
C ILE A 17 5.87 25.94 20.02
N PRO A 18 4.58 26.16 20.35
CA PRO A 18 3.92 25.43 21.41
C PRO A 18 3.70 23.98 20.96
N ASN A 19 3.88 23.07 21.93
CA ASN A 19 3.39 21.70 21.88
C ASN A 19 1.94 21.66 21.37
N GLY A 20 1.76 21.29 20.10
CA GLY A 20 0.49 20.85 19.55
C GLY A 20 0.31 19.36 19.83
N PRO A 21 -0.87 18.91 20.33
CA PRO A 21 -1.12 17.51 20.60
C PRO A 21 -1.03 16.72 19.29
N GLY A 22 -0.30 15.62 19.35
CA GLY A 22 0.07 14.84 18.19
C GLY A 22 -1.11 14.44 17.32
N ILE A 23 -1.07 14.88 16.07
CA ILE A 23 -1.62 14.09 14.99
C ILE A 23 -0.55 13.03 14.69
N ARG A 24 -0.42 12.05 15.60
CA ARG A 24 -0.09 10.71 15.14
C ARG A 24 -1.27 10.36 14.26
N SER A 25 -1.13 10.56 12.95
CA SER A 25 -1.86 9.78 11.98
C SER A 25 -1.50 8.35 12.29
N LYS A 26 -2.24 7.76 13.24
CA LYS A 26 -2.43 6.33 13.31
C LYS A 26 -3.15 6.05 12.01
N SER A 27 -2.40 5.87 10.93
CA SER A 27 -2.85 5.07 9.82
C SER A 27 -3.19 3.76 10.49
N THR A 28 -4.48 3.58 10.80
CA THR A 28 -5.03 2.34 11.30
C THR A 28 -4.57 1.35 10.27
N LYS A 29 -3.53 0.59 10.63
CA LYS A 29 -2.92 -0.39 9.76
C LYS A 29 -4.04 -1.38 9.54
N LEU A 30 -4.79 -1.18 8.45
CA LEU A 30 -5.82 -2.09 7.97
C LEU A 30 -5.03 -3.33 7.64
N LYS A 31 -4.86 -4.17 8.66
CA LYS A 31 -4.19 -5.44 8.54
C LYS A 31 -5.19 -6.34 7.90
N PHE A 32 -4.92 -6.62 6.65
CA PHE A 32 -5.72 -7.54 5.89
C PHE A 32 -5.73 -8.90 6.56
N VAL A 33 -6.92 -9.34 6.95
CA VAL A 33 -7.20 -10.73 7.28
C VAL A 33 -7.88 -11.30 6.04
N LEU A 34 -7.08 -11.50 4.98
CA LEU A 34 -7.46 -12.46 3.94
C LEU A 34 -7.65 -13.78 4.65
N ASP A 35 -8.81 -14.40 4.50
CA ASP A 35 -9.03 -15.73 5.04
C ASP A 35 -7.93 -16.66 4.48
N PRO A 36 -6.97 -17.10 5.31
CA PRO A 36 -5.80 -17.80 4.82
C PRO A 36 -6.15 -19.16 4.21
N LEU A 37 -7.37 -19.67 4.46
CA LEU A 37 -7.88 -20.91 3.86
C LEU A 37 -8.23 -20.75 2.38
N HIS A 38 -8.55 -19.54 1.92
CA HIS A 38 -9.03 -19.30 0.56
C HIS A 38 -8.00 -18.65 -0.35
N ALA A 39 -6.90 -18.14 0.20
CA ALA A 39 -5.83 -17.54 -0.58
C ALA A 39 -5.11 -18.62 -1.42
N ASN A 40 -5.26 -18.54 -2.74
CA ASN A 40 -4.84 -19.57 -3.71
C ASN A 40 -3.81 -19.06 -4.72
N PHE A 41 -3.34 -17.81 -4.61
CA PHE A 41 -2.41 -17.22 -5.56
C PHE A 41 -1.42 -16.29 -4.86
N THR A 42 -0.19 -16.20 -5.38
CA THR A 42 0.88 -15.39 -4.78
C THR A 42 1.33 -14.27 -5.71
N ILE A 43 1.38 -13.04 -5.20
CA ILE A 43 1.93 -11.89 -5.91
C ILE A 43 3.25 -11.51 -5.26
N ASN A 44 4.32 -11.64 -6.04
CA ASN A 44 5.67 -11.27 -5.62
C ASN A 44 5.98 -9.84 -6.06
N ILE A 45 6.38 -9.01 -5.11
CA ILE A 45 6.89 -7.67 -5.38
C ILE A 45 8.40 -7.75 -5.61
N GLY A 46 8.86 -7.20 -6.73
CA GLY A 46 10.27 -7.11 -7.09
C GLY A 46 10.58 -7.73 -8.44
N THR A 47 11.85 -8.10 -8.63
CA THR A 47 12.35 -8.58 -9.92
C THR A 47 12.23 -10.10 -10.04
N PRO A 48 11.65 -10.64 -11.13
CA PRO A 48 11.64 -12.08 -11.38
C PRO A 48 13.03 -12.71 -11.33
N GLY A 49 13.15 -13.87 -10.69
CA GLY A 49 14.41 -14.61 -10.57
C GLY A 49 15.31 -14.18 -9.40
N THR A 50 14.90 -13.17 -8.61
CA THR A 50 15.56 -12.81 -7.34
C THR A 50 14.70 -13.19 -6.15
N GLN A 51 15.19 -12.94 -4.92
CA GLN A 51 14.33 -12.98 -3.73
C GLN A 51 13.29 -11.86 -3.84
N PRO A 52 11.99 -12.12 -3.61
CA PRO A 52 10.97 -11.07 -3.60
C PRO A 52 11.20 -10.12 -2.43
N LEU A 53 10.90 -8.84 -2.64
CA LEU A 53 10.90 -7.82 -1.60
C LEU A 53 9.78 -8.08 -0.58
N GLN A 54 8.60 -8.45 -1.10
CA GLN A 54 7.44 -8.84 -0.32
C GLN A 54 6.56 -9.76 -1.15
N SER A 55 5.86 -10.68 -0.51
CA SER A 55 4.91 -11.57 -1.17
C SER A 55 3.55 -11.48 -0.49
N PHE A 56 2.49 -11.38 -1.31
CA PHE A 56 1.12 -11.34 -0.85
C PHE A 56 0.38 -12.58 -1.34
N ARG A 57 -0.21 -13.33 -0.43
CA ARG A 57 -1.17 -14.38 -0.81
C ARG A 57 -2.55 -13.76 -0.92
N VAL A 58 -3.22 -14.01 -2.05
CA VAL A 58 -4.50 -13.42 -2.41
C VAL A 58 -5.48 -14.50 -2.88
N ILE A 59 -6.77 -14.16 -2.89
CA ILE A 59 -7.79 -14.93 -3.59
C ILE A 59 -7.80 -14.44 -5.04
N ALA A 60 -7.32 -15.26 -5.97
CA ALA A 60 -7.19 -14.90 -7.39
C ALA A 60 -8.49 -14.39 -7.98
N GLU A 61 -9.60 -15.04 -7.64
CA GLU A 61 -10.93 -14.74 -8.16
C GLU A 61 -11.39 -13.33 -7.75
N CYS A 62 -11.17 -12.93 -6.50
CA CYS A 62 -11.50 -11.59 -6.02
C CYS A 62 -10.68 -10.51 -6.74
N LEU A 63 -9.39 -10.79 -6.94
CA LEU A 63 -8.49 -9.84 -7.59
C LEU A 63 -8.81 -9.69 -9.08
N ALA A 64 -9.06 -10.81 -9.76
CA ALA A 64 -9.43 -10.85 -11.18
C ALA A 64 -10.78 -10.16 -11.45
N GLU A 65 -11.76 -10.30 -10.54
CA GLU A 65 -13.07 -9.63 -10.68
C GLU A 65 -12.96 -8.10 -10.63
N LYS A 66 -11.97 -7.56 -9.89
CA LYS A 66 -11.80 -6.11 -9.70
C LYS A 66 -10.78 -5.48 -10.64
N SER A 67 -10.02 -6.27 -11.39
CA SER A 67 -8.95 -5.76 -12.25
C SER A 67 -8.67 -6.67 -13.43
N GLU A 68 -8.90 -6.15 -14.64
CA GLU A 68 -8.58 -6.84 -15.90
C GLU A 68 -7.08 -7.13 -16.02
N ILE A 69 -6.23 -6.21 -15.53
CA ILE A 69 -4.76 -6.40 -15.54
C ILE A 69 -4.38 -7.63 -14.71
N TRP A 70 -4.93 -7.74 -13.50
CA TRP A 70 -4.65 -8.89 -12.65
C TRP A 70 -5.32 -10.18 -13.16
N GLN A 71 -6.50 -10.08 -13.76
CA GLN A 71 -7.12 -11.22 -14.44
C GLN A 71 -6.21 -11.78 -15.53
N GLN A 72 -5.65 -10.92 -16.39
CA GLN A 72 -4.72 -11.33 -17.44
C GLN A 72 -3.43 -11.95 -16.85
N ALA A 73 -2.87 -11.33 -15.82
CA ALA A 73 -1.67 -11.84 -15.15
C ALA A 73 -1.90 -13.22 -14.53
N ILE A 74 -3.07 -13.44 -13.91
CA ILE A 74 -3.45 -14.74 -13.32
C ILE A 74 -3.66 -15.79 -14.42
N LEU A 75 -4.34 -15.45 -15.51
CA LEU A 75 -4.54 -16.36 -16.63
C LEU A 75 -3.20 -16.79 -17.23
N GLN A 76 -2.31 -15.82 -17.48
CA GLN A 76 -0.97 -16.09 -18.00
C GLN A 76 -0.16 -17.00 -17.05
N ALA A 77 -0.19 -16.73 -15.74
CA ALA A 77 0.46 -17.59 -14.76
C ALA A 77 -0.07 -19.04 -14.81
N ARG A 78 -1.39 -19.21 -14.89
CA ARG A 78 -2.03 -20.53 -15.01
C ARG A 78 -1.69 -21.24 -16.33
N GLU A 79 -1.54 -20.52 -17.44
CA GLU A 79 -1.06 -21.09 -18.71
C GLU A 79 0.36 -21.67 -18.60
N TYR A 80 1.22 -21.04 -17.79
CA TYR A 80 2.55 -21.56 -17.46
C TYR A 80 2.54 -22.61 -16.34
N GLY A 81 1.37 -22.97 -15.81
CA GLY A 81 1.23 -23.95 -14.73
C GLY A 81 1.74 -23.46 -13.37
N VAL A 82 1.72 -22.15 -13.12
CA VAL A 82 2.17 -21.55 -11.85
C VAL A 82 1.06 -20.74 -11.18
N ASP A 83 1.04 -20.75 -9.85
CA ASP A 83 0.09 -20.00 -9.02
C ASP A 83 0.71 -18.72 -8.42
N TYR A 84 1.60 -18.08 -9.19
CA TYR A 84 2.18 -16.81 -8.80
C TYR A 84 2.49 -15.91 -9.99
N CYS A 85 2.56 -14.61 -9.73
CA CYS A 85 3.10 -13.63 -10.67
C CYS A 85 4.02 -12.62 -9.96
N TRP A 86 4.61 -11.74 -10.75
CA TRP A 86 5.51 -10.69 -10.28
C TRP A 86 5.00 -9.31 -10.67
N THR A 87 5.20 -8.31 -9.80
CA THR A 87 5.01 -6.90 -10.11
C THR A 87 6.14 -6.06 -9.52
N ASN A 88 6.39 -4.90 -10.12
CA ASN A 88 7.36 -3.90 -9.63
C ASN A 88 6.68 -2.78 -8.83
N ASP A 89 5.42 -2.97 -8.40
CA ASP A 89 4.72 -2.00 -7.57
C ASP A 89 5.43 -1.78 -6.23
N ASP A 90 5.22 -0.63 -5.62
CA ASP A 90 5.69 -0.40 -4.25
C ASP A 90 4.93 -1.32 -3.27
N PRO A 91 5.61 -2.03 -2.35
CA PRO A 91 4.95 -2.97 -1.45
C PRO A 91 3.86 -2.34 -0.56
N GLU A 92 4.06 -1.13 -0.07
CA GLU A 92 3.11 -0.44 0.82
C GLU A 92 1.90 0.04 0.02
N ALA A 93 2.12 0.61 -1.17
CA ALA A 93 1.05 0.96 -2.09
C ALA A 93 0.22 -0.27 -2.50
N PHE A 94 0.88 -1.41 -2.76
CA PHE A 94 0.19 -2.63 -3.15
C PHE A 94 -0.64 -3.23 -2.01
N GLU A 95 -0.15 -3.18 -0.76
CA GLU A 95 -0.93 -3.58 0.41
C GLU A 95 -2.22 -2.74 0.54
N ILE A 96 -2.17 -1.44 0.25
CA ILE A 96 -3.37 -0.57 0.23
C ILE A 96 -4.35 -0.97 -0.87
N ILE A 97 -3.86 -1.30 -2.07
CA ILE A 97 -4.71 -1.76 -3.18
C ILE A 97 -5.42 -3.05 -2.80
N LEU A 98 -4.69 -4.02 -2.26
CA LEU A 98 -5.30 -5.25 -1.77
C LEU A 98 -6.33 -4.92 -0.71
N ASN A 99 -6.00 -4.03 0.24
CA ASN A 99 -6.92 -3.58 1.27
C ASN A 99 -8.26 -3.08 0.68
N VAL A 100 -8.23 -2.27 -0.37
CA VAL A 100 -9.44 -1.78 -1.04
C VAL A 100 -10.21 -2.90 -1.74
N ILE A 101 -9.52 -3.83 -2.40
CA ILE A 101 -10.14 -4.88 -3.22
C ILE A 101 -10.96 -5.88 -2.38
N HIS A 102 -10.45 -6.29 -1.21
CA HIS A 102 -11.19 -7.22 -0.35
C HIS A 102 -11.87 -6.57 0.87
N SER A 103 -11.76 -5.24 1.03
CA SER A 103 -12.70 -4.50 1.88
C SER A 103 -14.03 -4.34 1.13
N CYS A 104 -14.89 -5.36 1.20
CA CYS A 104 -16.28 -5.19 0.77
C CYS A 104 -16.95 -4.09 1.63
N PRO A 105 -17.73 -3.17 1.05
CA PRO A 105 -18.68 -2.41 1.85
C PRO A 105 -19.65 -3.42 2.47
N GLU A 106 -19.86 -3.36 3.79
CA GLU A 106 -20.93 -4.08 4.45
C GLU A 106 -22.20 -3.86 3.64
N LYS A 107 -22.78 -4.92 3.08
CA LYS A 107 -24.13 -4.84 2.53
C LYS A 107 -25.00 -4.41 3.71
N ASN A 108 -25.44 -3.16 3.74
CA ASN A 108 -26.50 -2.72 4.62
C ASN A 108 -27.65 -3.72 4.43
N VAL A 109 -27.82 -4.59 5.42
CA VAL A 109 -28.96 -5.48 5.50
C VAL A 109 -30.13 -4.55 5.74
N THR A 110 -30.82 -4.15 4.68
CA THR A 110 -32.13 -3.54 4.78
C THR A 110 -33.07 -4.65 5.21
N GLU A 111 -33.24 -4.79 6.53
CA GLU A 111 -34.29 -5.59 7.14
C GLU A 111 -35.63 -5.04 6.62
N PRO A 112 -36.49 -5.86 5.97
CA PRO A 112 -37.82 -5.40 5.60
C PRO A 112 -38.68 -5.31 6.88
N SER A 113 -39.05 -4.08 7.26
CA SER A 113 -40.15 -3.80 8.20
C SER A 113 -41.52 -4.10 7.60
#